data_AF-A0A259KVH6-F1
#
_entry.id   AF-A0A259KVH6-F1
#
_cell.length_a   1.000
_cell.length_b   1.000
_cell.length_c   1.000
_cell.angle_alpha   90.00
_cell.angle_beta   90.00
_cell.angle_gamma   90.00
#
_symmetry.space_group_name_H-M   'P 1'
#
loop_
_entity.id
_entity.type
_entity.pdbx_description
1 polymer ?
#
loop_
_entity_poly.entity_id
_entity_poly.type
_entity_poly.pdbx_seq_one_letter_code
_entity_poly.pdbx_strand_id
1 'polypeptide(L)'
;MARFDEGILAPSVLIFDWHGTLVDTHDAMFSAMEDMLPRLEELGLVDQLIPEDQCRTTDDARLVRYIRIFRRLHPRILAERRVSRTDIFNAIFGDNRAAKLTAHQAYNNAYR
;
A
#
# COMPACT_ATOMS: atom_id res chain seq x y z
N MET A 1 -18.43 -21.62 -1.65
CA MET A 1 -19.57 -20.70 -1.49
C MET A 1 -19.56 -20.21 -0.06
N ALA A 2 -19.37 -18.91 0.16
CA ALA A 2 -19.44 -18.33 1.50
C ALA A 2 -20.87 -18.46 2.04
N ARG A 3 -21.02 -19.02 3.23
CA ARG A 3 -22.30 -19.02 3.97
C ARG A 3 -22.47 -17.61 4.53
N PHE A 4 -23.45 -16.87 4.00
CA PHE A 4 -23.88 -15.62 4.60
C PHE A 4 -24.64 -15.94 5.89
N ASP A 5 -24.37 -15.18 6.95
CA ASP A 5 -25.05 -15.32 8.23
C ASP A 5 -26.48 -14.77 8.08
N GLU A 6 -27.49 -15.64 8.17
CA GLU A 6 -28.91 -15.28 8.01
C GLU A 6 -29.40 -14.30 9.09
N GLY A 7 -28.61 -14.07 10.15
CA GLY A 7 -28.90 -13.11 11.23
C GLY A 7 -28.50 -11.66 10.94
N ILE A 8 -27.77 -11.38 9.85
CA ILE A 8 -27.42 -9.99 9.50
C ILE A 8 -28.63 -9.32 8.86
N LEU A 9 -29.26 -8.42 9.62
CA LEU A 9 -30.30 -7.54 9.10
C LEU A 9 -29.69 -6.59 8.05
N ALA A 10 -30.39 -6.42 6.93
CA ALA A 10 -29.99 -5.43 5.94
C ALA A 10 -29.94 -4.04 6.58
N PRO A 11 -28.90 -3.23 6.29
CA PRO A 11 -28.81 -1.88 6.84
C PRO A 11 -30.02 -1.05 6.40
N SER A 12 -30.64 -0.33 7.33
CA SER A 12 -31.77 0.56 7.03
C SER A 12 -31.34 1.88 6.40
N VAL A 13 -30.06 2.24 6.52
CA VAL A 13 -29.45 3.45 5.99
C VAL A 13 -28.02 3.15 5.51
N LEU A 14 -27.70 3.51 4.27
CA LEU A 14 -26.33 3.67 3.80
C LEU A 14 -26.06 5.16 3.56
N ILE A 15 -24.90 5.65 4.02
CA ILE A 15 -24.44 7.02 3.76
C ILE A 15 -23.26 6.93 2.81
N PHE A 16 -23.36 7.61 1.69
CA PHE A 16 -22.28 7.80 0.72
C PHE A 16 -21.81 9.25 0.76
N ASP A 17 -20.51 9.49 0.58
CA ASP A 17 -20.02 10.84 0.29
C ASP A 17 -20.36 11.25 -1.16
N TRP A 18 -20.02 12.48 -1.55
CA TRP A 18 -20.35 13.04 -2.87
C TRP A 18 -19.83 12.23 -4.08
N HIS A 19 -18.81 11.38 -3.89
CA HIS A 19 -18.32 10.46 -4.92
C HIS A 19 -19.20 9.22 -5.10
N GLY A 20 -20.11 8.90 -4.16
CA GLY A 20 -21.17 7.90 -4.35
C GLY A 20 -20.69 6.46 -4.57
N THR A 21 -19.39 6.18 -4.43
CA THR A 21 -18.77 4.93 -4.88
C THR A 21 -18.56 3.96 -3.73
N LEU A 22 -19.32 2.86 -3.73
CA LEU A 22 -18.99 1.64 -2.99
C LEU A 22 -17.91 0.87 -3.79
N VAL A 23 -16.69 1.36 -3.77
CA VAL A 23 -15.55 0.71 -4.42
C VAL A 23 -14.76 -0.05 -3.36
N ASP A 24 -14.20 -1.20 -3.72
CA ASP A 24 -13.22 -1.88 -2.88
C ASP A 24 -11.93 -1.01 -2.82
N THR A 25 -11.94 -0.05 -1.90
CA THR A 25 -10.83 0.88 -1.67
C THR A 25 -9.56 0.14 -1.23
N HIS A 26 -9.70 -1.08 -0.74
CA HIS A 26 -8.61 -1.92 -0.30
C HIS A 26 -7.89 -2.54 -1.51
N ASP A 27 -8.64 -3.08 -2.47
CA ASP A 27 -8.11 -3.52 -3.77
C ASP A 27 -7.46 -2.37 -4.55
N ALA A 28 -8.13 -1.22 -4.59
CA ALA A 28 -7.59 -0.03 -5.26
C ALA A 28 -6.23 0.40 -4.68
N MET A 29 -6.05 0.27 -3.36
CA MET A 29 -4.78 0.61 -2.71
C MET A 29 -3.65 -0.31 -3.15
N PHE A 30 -3.86 -1.63 -3.19
CA PHE A 30 -2.84 -2.58 -3.64
C PHE A 30 -2.54 -2.44 -5.13
N SER A 31 -3.57 -2.23 -5.97
CA SER A 31 -3.38 -1.97 -7.40
C SER A 31 -2.51 -0.71 -7.62
N ALA A 32 -2.84 0.39 -6.95
CA ALA A 32 -2.07 1.62 -7.05
C ALA A 32 -0.62 1.47 -6.53
N MET A 33 -0.41 0.63 -5.51
CA MET A 33 0.93 0.27 -5.05
C MET A 33 1.72 -0.52 -6.10
N GLU A 34 1.11 -1.53 -6.73
CA GLU A 34 1.76 -2.31 -7.79
C GLU A 34 2.13 -1.45 -9.00
N ASP A 35 1.33 -0.45 -9.33
CA ASP A 35 1.62 0.52 -10.40
C ASP A 35 2.69 1.55 -10.01
N MET A 36 2.73 1.96 -8.73
CA MET A 36 3.65 2.99 -8.24
C MET A 36 5.06 2.47 -7.98
N LEU A 37 5.21 1.28 -7.41
CA LEU A 37 6.52 0.75 -7.00
C LEU A 37 7.56 0.63 -8.13
N PRO A 38 7.21 0.25 -9.38
CA PRO A 38 8.13 0.29 -10.52
C PRO A 38 8.67 1.69 -10.81
N ARG A 39 7.87 2.74 -10.56
CA ARG A 39 8.25 4.14 -10.83
C ARG A 39 9.28 4.69 -9.84
N LEU A 40 9.57 3.98 -8.74
CA LEU A 40 10.56 4.43 -7.77
C LEU A 40 11.95 4.62 -8.40
N GLU A 41 12.28 3.86 -9.44
CA GLU A 41 13.55 3.97 -10.16
C GLU A 41 13.64 5.29 -10.93
N GLU A 42 12.64 5.59 -11.74
CA GLU A 42 12.55 6.85 -12.50
C GLU A 42 12.47 8.08 -11.59
N LEU A 43 11.90 7.92 -10.40
CA LEU A 43 11.77 8.99 -9.40
C LEU A 43 13.02 9.15 -8.52
N GLY A 44 14.06 8.33 -8.70
CA GLY A 44 15.27 8.36 -7.86
C GLY A 44 15.02 8.00 -6.39
N LEU A 45 13.92 7.29 -6.10
CA LEU A 45 13.50 6.93 -4.74
C LEU A 45 14.10 5.63 -4.24
N VAL A 46 14.69 4.83 -5.13
CA VAL A 46 15.38 3.58 -4.78
C VAL A 46 16.52 3.81 -3.79
N ASP A 47 17.33 4.83 -4.04
CA ASP A 47 18.48 5.19 -3.19
C ASP A 47 18.04 5.84 -1.88
N GLN A 48 16.80 6.32 -1.83
CA GLN A 48 16.16 6.92 -0.66
C GLN A 48 15.45 5.89 0.23
N LEU A 49 15.38 4.63 -0.19
CA LEU A 49 14.85 3.55 0.64
C LEU A 49 15.77 3.37 1.86
N ILE A 50 15.17 3.21 3.04
CA ILE A 50 15.90 3.00 4.28
C ILE A 50 16.80 1.75 4.17
N PRO A 51 18.01 1.77 4.76
CA PRO A 51 18.83 0.57 4.90
C PRO A 51 18.14 -0.51 5.75
N GLU A 52 18.41 -1.78 5.45
CA GLU A 52 17.77 -2.94 6.13
C GLU A 52 18.08 -3.00 7.63
N ASP A 53 19.27 -2.53 8.04
CA ASP A 53 19.74 -2.46 9.43
C ASP A 53 19.08 -1.33 10.24
N GLN A 54 18.46 -0.36 9.57
CA GLN A 54 17.72 0.74 10.19
C GLN A 54 16.21 0.50 10.24
N CYS A 55 15.76 -0.66 9.77
CA CYS A 55 14.35 -1.05 9.82
C CYS A 55 13.91 -1.36 11.27
N ARG A 56 12.66 -1.03 11.60
CA ARG A 56 12.11 -1.21 12.96
C ARG A 56 11.91 -2.68 13.31
N THR A 57 11.59 -3.49 12.31
CA THR A 57 11.30 -4.91 12.46
C THR A 57 11.99 -5.72 11.37
N THR A 58 12.10 -7.03 11.58
CA THR A 58 12.65 -7.96 10.58
C THR A 58 11.75 -8.07 9.35
N ASP A 59 10.43 -7.90 9.50
CA ASP A 59 9.50 -7.90 8.39
C ASP A 59 9.61 -6.61 7.55
N ASP A 60 9.85 -5.46 8.17
CA ASP A 60 10.16 -4.22 7.45
C ASP A 60 11.45 -4.36 6.63
N ALA A 61 12.50 -4.94 7.22
CA ALA A 61 13.75 -5.20 6.51
C ALA A 61 13.54 -6.11 5.28
N ARG A 62 12.73 -7.17 5.43
CA ARG A 62 12.36 -8.05 4.30
C ARG A 62 11.56 -7.32 3.23
N LEU A 63 10.61 -6.47 3.63
CA LEU A 63 9.81 -5.65 2.72
C LEU A 63 10.69 -4.70 1.92
N VAL A 64 11.55 -3.95 2.61
CA VAL A 64 12.53 -3.03 2.03
C VAL A 64 13.42 -3.77 1.04
N ARG A 65 14.03 -4.88 1.44
CA ARG A 65 14.88 -5.70 0.58
C ARG A 65 14.16 -6.18 -0.66
N TYR A 66 12.93 -6.67 -0.51
CA TYR A 66 12.14 -7.17 -1.62
C TYR A 66 11.78 -6.05 -2.62
N ILE A 67 11.29 -4.91 -2.13
CA ILE A 67 11.01 -3.73 -2.97
C ILE A 67 12.30 -3.21 -3.62
N ARG A 68 13.43 -3.26 -2.90
CA ARG A 68 14.74 -2.82 -3.39
C ARG A 68 15.19 -3.61 -4.61
N ILE A 69 14.85 -4.89 -4.69
CA ILE A 69 15.25 -5.79 -5.78
C ILE A 69 14.19 -5.84 -6.88
N PHE A 70 12.91 -5.99 -6.51
CA PHE A 70 11.85 -6.35 -7.45
C PHE A 70 10.91 -5.21 -7.81
N ARG A 71 10.94 -4.08 -7.08
CA ARG A 71 10.00 -2.97 -7.26
C ARG A 71 8.53 -3.39 -7.20
N ARG A 72 8.21 -4.39 -6.37
CA ARG A 72 6.88 -4.97 -6.21
C ARG A 72 6.64 -5.33 -4.75
N LEU A 73 5.38 -5.51 -4.38
CA LEU A 73 5.03 -6.12 -3.10
C LEU A 73 5.24 -7.63 -3.17
N HIS A 74 5.66 -8.22 -2.05
CA HIS A 74 5.78 -9.67 -1.96
C HIS A 74 4.40 -10.33 -2.12
N PRO A 75 4.25 -11.44 -2.87
CA PRO A 75 2.94 -12.08 -3.11
C PRO A 75 2.17 -12.42 -1.84
N ARG A 76 2.88 -12.75 -0.74
CA ARG A 76 2.27 -12.97 0.57
C ARG A 76 1.54 -11.73 1.12
N ILE A 77 2.08 -10.53 0.92
CA ILE A 77 1.45 -9.28 1.36
C ILE A 77 0.17 -9.02 0.55
N LEU A 78 0.20 -9.27 -0.76
CA LEU A 78 -0.95 -9.16 -1.65
C LEU A 78 -2.04 -10.19 -1.32
N ALA A 79 -1.67 -11.38 -0.87
CA ALA A 79 -2.59 -12.44 -0.46
C ALA A 79 -3.21 -12.18 0.92
N GLU A 80 -2.41 -11.73 1.89
CA GLU A 80 -2.85 -11.50 3.27
C GLU A 80 -3.63 -10.20 3.42
N ARG A 81 -3.25 -9.14 2.70
CA ARG A 81 -3.92 -7.84 2.69
C ARG A 81 -4.09 -7.19 4.08
N ARG A 82 -3.08 -7.35 4.94
CA ARG A 82 -3.12 -6.89 6.34
C ARG A 82 -2.34 -5.61 6.62
N VAL A 83 -1.72 -5.01 5.61
CA VAL A 83 -0.81 -3.87 5.76
C VAL A 83 -1.40 -2.66 5.04
N SER A 84 -1.37 -1.49 5.68
CA SER A 84 -1.85 -0.25 5.07
C SER A 84 -0.77 0.41 4.21
N ARG A 85 -1.18 1.30 3.29
CA ARG A 85 -0.26 2.19 2.54
C ARG A 85 0.68 2.95 3.46
N THR A 86 0.16 3.48 4.57
CA THR A 86 0.95 4.26 5.53
C THR A 86 2.03 3.40 6.18
N ASP A 87 1.71 2.16 6.55
CA ASP A 87 2.68 1.23 7.12
C ASP A 87 3.78 0.89 6.12
N ILE A 88 3.41 0.61 4.86
CA ILE A 88 4.39 0.36 3.78
C ILE A 88 5.33 1.57 3.62
N PHE A 89 4.78 2.79 3.56
CA PHE A 89 5.58 4.01 3.37
C PHE A 89 6.51 4.29 4.55
N ASN A 90 6.03 4.03 5.78
CA ASN A 90 6.84 4.17 6.98
C ASN A 90 7.95 3.12 7.02
N ALA A 91 7.65 1.88 6.63
CA ALA A 91 8.64 0.81 6.58
C ALA A 91 9.74 1.09 5.56
N ILE A 92 9.41 1.63 4.37
CA ILE A 92 10.40 1.81 3.30
C ILE A 92 11.15 3.14 3.30
N PHE A 93 10.55 4.21 3.83
CA PHE A 93 11.17 5.54 3.85
C PHE A 93 11.52 6.07 5.25
N GLY A 94 11.12 5.38 6.33
CA GLY A 94 11.42 5.83 7.69
C GLY A 94 10.92 7.26 7.95
N ASP A 95 11.81 8.18 8.31
CA ASP A 95 11.49 9.59 8.54
C ASP A 95 11.73 10.51 7.32
N ASN A 96 12.10 9.95 6.16
CA ASN A 96 12.38 10.71 4.94
C ASN A 96 11.08 11.31 4.34
N ARG A 97 10.69 12.49 4.83
CA ARG A 97 9.47 13.19 4.41
C ARG A 97 9.47 13.56 2.93
N ALA A 98 10.62 13.94 2.38
CA ALA A 98 10.72 14.32 0.97
C ALA A 98 10.45 13.11 0.06
N ALA A 99 11.09 11.97 0.34
CA ALA A 99 10.85 10.73 -0.40
C ALA A 99 9.39 10.27 -0.28
N LYS A 100 8.82 10.32 0.94
CA LYS A 100 7.39 10.02 1.16
C LYS A 100 6.48 10.91 0.33
N LEU A 101 6.75 12.21 0.23
CA LEU A 101 5.92 13.14 -0.54
C LEU A 101 5.93 12.79 -2.03
N THR A 102 7.11 12.57 -2.62
CA THR A 102 7.25 12.18 -4.02
C THR A 102 6.58 10.83 -4.30
N ALA A 103 6.79 9.84 -3.44
CA ALA A 103 6.12 8.54 -3.55
C ALA A 103 4.59 8.67 -3.43
N HIS A 104 4.11 9.56 -2.56
CA HIS A 104 2.69 9.81 -2.37
C HIS A 104 2.04 10.45 -3.60
N GLN A 105 2.72 11.39 -4.25
CA GLN A 105 2.25 11.97 -5.51
C GLN A 105 2.19 10.91 -6.61
N ALA A 106 3.20 10.06 -6.72
CA ALA A 106 3.21 8.95 -7.69
C ALA A 106 2.08 7.95 -7.42
N TYR A 107 1.82 7.64 -6.15
CA TYR A 107 0.71 6.78 -5.73
C TYR A 107 -0.64 7.42 -6.08
N ASN A 108 -0.85 8.71 -5.79
CA ASN A 108 -2.12 9.39 -6.09
C ASN A 108 -2.40 9.42 -7.60
N ASN A 109 -1.36 9.51 -8.43
CA ASN A 109 -1.50 9.42 -9.88
C ASN A 109 -1.85 7.98 -10.37
N ALA A 110 -1.51 6.96 -9.59
CA ALA A 110 -1.83 5.56 -9.87
C ALA A 110 -3.19 5.14 -9.28
N TYR A 111 -3.66 5.83 -8.24
CA TYR A 111 -4.95 5.59 -7.61
C TYR A 111 -6.08 6.06 -8.53
N ARG A 112 -6.87 5.11 -9.03
CA ARG A 112 -7.98 5.34 -9.98
C ARG A 112 -9.30 4.91 -9.39
#